data_AF-W6TEY1-F1
#
_entry.id   AF-W6TEY1-F1
#
_cell.length_a   1.000
_cell.length_b   1.000
_cell.length_c   1.000
_cell.angle_alpha   90.00
_cell.angle_beta   90.00
_cell.angle_gamma   90.00
#
_symmetry.space_group_name_H-M   'P 1'
#
loop_
_entity.id
_entity.type
_entity.pdbx_description
1 polymer ?
#
loop_
_entity_poly.entity_id
_entity_poly.type
_entity_poly.pdbx_seq_one_letter_code
_entity_poly.pdbx_strand_id
1 'polypeptide(L)'
;MYEVYQKRWQIEIFHKSIKQNASLSKSPTRTIRTQSNHLFASLIAYCKLELLKVKTSLNHFAIKQKLLLKANVLMFNELQILKGAT
;
A
#
# COMPACT_ATOMS: atom_id res chain seq x y z
N MET A 1 -3.52 -31.19 -13.06
CA MET A 1 -4.03 -30.96 -11.68
C MET A 1 -3.09 -30.09 -10.85
N TYR A 2 -1.78 -30.40 -10.82
CA TYR A 2 -0.78 -29.62 -10.06
C TYR A 2 -0.67 -28.14 -10.46
N GLU A 3 -0.60 -27.83 -11.75
CA GLU A 3 -0.49 -26.43 -12.25
C GLU A 3 -1.70 -25.56 -11.87
N VAL A 4 -2.90 -26.14 -11.87
CA VAL A 4 -4.14 -25.45 -11.44
C VAL A 4 -4.10 -25.20 -9.93
N TYR A 5 -3.59 -26.15 -9.15
CA TYR A 5 -3.45 -26.00 -7.70
C TYR A 5 -2.49 -24.87 -7.32
N GLN A 6 -1.38 -24.70 -8.05
CA GLN A 6 -0.41 -23.62 -7.82
C GLN A 6 -1.04 -22.22 -7.96
N LYS A 7 -2.03 -22.06 -8.84
CA LYS A 7 -2.74 -20.77 -9.01
C LYS A 7 -3.51 -20.33 -7.76
N ARG A 8 -3.90 -21.27 -6.88
CA ARG A 8 -4.62 -20.96 -5.64
C ARG A 8 -3.82 -20.04 -4.73
N TRP A 9 -2.48 -20.16 -4.69
CA TRP A 9 -1.63 -19.35 -3.81
C TRP A 9 -1.67 -17.85 -4.13
N GLN A 10 -2.08 -17.46 -5.34
CA GLN A 10 -2.21 -16.06 -5.74
C GLN A 10 -3.20 -15.30 -4.86
N ILE A 11 -4.23 -15.97 -4.31
CA ILE A 11 -5.19 -15.32 -3.41
C ILE A 11 -4.54 -14.92 -2.08
N GLU A 12 -3.57 -15.69 -1.59
CA GLU A 12 -2.84 -15.37 -0.36
C GLU A 12 -1.90 -14.19 -0.56
N ILE A 13 -1.28 -14.09 -1.75
CA ILE A 13 -0.47 -12.93 -2.13
C ILE A 13 -1.34 -11.67 -2.20
N PHE A 14 -2.52 -11.76 -2.81
CA PHE A 14 -3.51 -10.68 -2.82
C PHE A 14 -3.91 -10.26 -1.39
N HIS A 15 -4.33 -11.21 -0.55
CA HIS A 15 -4.73 -10.95 0.83
C HIS A 15 -3.62 -10.32 1.67
N LYS A 16 -2.38 -10.83 1.55
CA LYS A 16 -1.21 -10.25 2.21
C LYS A 16 -1.02 -8.80 1.79
N SER A 17 -1.07 -8.53 0.49
CA SER A 17 -0.83 -7.21 -0.04
C SER A 17 -1.92 -6.20 0.33
N ILE A 18 -3.19 -6.54 0.14
CA ILE A 18 -4.28 -5.59 0.40
C ILE A 18 -4.36 -5.21 1.89
N LYS A 19 -4.05 -6.13 2.79
CA LYS A 19 -3.98 -5.86 4.24
C LYS A 19 -2.75 -5.02 4.62
N GLN A 20 -1.56 -5.39 4.13
CA GLN A 20 -0.30 -4.75 4.57
C GLN A 20 0.05 -3.45 3.82
N ASN A 21 -0.31 -3.36 2.54
CA ASN A 21 0.09 -2.28 1.65
C ASN A 21 -1.06 -1.35 1.26
N ALA A 22 -2.32 -1.79 1.37
CA ALA A 22 -3.50 -0.96 1.11
C ALA A 22 -4.38 -0.73 2.36
N SER A 23 -3.90 -1.08 3.55
CA SER A 23 -4.54 -0.74 4.84
C SER A 23 -5.98 -1.23 5.02
N LEU A 24 -6.40 -2.28 4.32
CA LEU A 24 -7.78 -2.78 4.37
C LEU A 24 -8.28 -3.03 5.80
N SER A 25 -7.44 -3.59 6.67
CA SER A 25 -7.80 -3.95 8.05
C SER A 25 -7.53 -2.86 9.09
N LYS A 26 -7.20 -1.64 8.67
CA LYS A 26 -6.76 -0.54 9.57
C LYS A 26 -7.76 0.61 9.67
N SER A 27 -8.97 0.45 9.14
CA SER A 27 -9.97 1.53 9.17
C SER A 27 -10.70 1.60 10.52
N PRO A 28 -10.81 2.79 11.14
CA PRO A 28 -11.61 3.01 12.35
C PRO A 28 -13.10 3.29 12.05
N THR A 29 -13.57 3.08 10.82
CA THR A 29 -14.95 3.40 10.40
C THR A 29 -16.02 2.62 11.17
N ARG A 30 -17.24 3.17 11.29
CA ARG A 30 -18.31 2.57 12.12
C ARG A 30 -19.63 2.31 11.40
N THR A 31 -19.88 2.98 10.28
CA THR A 31 -21.12 2.83 9.51
C THR A 31 -20.89 1.98 8.27
N ILE A 32 -21.92 1.28 7.80
CA ILE A 32 -21.83 0.45 6.58
C ILE A 32 -21.28 1.27 5.41
N ARG A 33 -21.79 2.48 5.19
CA ARG A 33 -21.31 3.36 4.11
C ARG A 33 -19.81 3.65 4.21
N THR A 34 -19.33 4.00 5.40
CA THR A 34 -17.91 4.33 5.58
C THR A 34 -17.00 3.11 5.47
N GLN A 35 -17.47 1.95 5.93
CA GLN A 35 -16.78 0.67 5.74
C GLN A 35 -16.68 0.26 4.27
N SER A 36 -17.79 0.35 3.53
CA SER A 36 -17.82 0.04 2.09
C SER A 36 -16.91 0.98 1.29
N ASN A 37 -16.89 2.28 1.62
CA ASN A 37 -15.99 3.23 0.99
C ASN A 37 -14.51 2.90 1.25
N HIS A 38 -14.15 2.50 2.48
CA HIS A 38 -12.78 2.08 2.81
C HIS A 38 -12.36 0.81 2.06
N LEU A 39 -13.26 -0.18 1.99
CA LEU A 39 -13.04 -1.41 1.20
C LEU A 39 -12.79 -1.06 -0.27
N PHE A 40 -13.63 -0.21 -0.86
CA PHE A 40 -13.48 0.23 -2.25
C PHE A 40 -12.15 0.96 -2.47
N ALA A 41 -11.81 1.93 -1.62
CA ALA A 41 -10.54 2.66 -1.71
C ALA A 41 -9.32 1.73 -1.58
N SER A 42 -9.38 0.75 -0.69
CA SER A 42 -8.32 -0.26 -0.50
C SER A 42 -8.12 -1.13 -1.76
N LEU A 43 -9.20 -1.51 -2.44
CA LEU A 43 -9.15 -2.24 -3.71
C LEU A 43 -8.53 -1.40 -4.83
N ILE A 44 -8.94 -0.12 -4.95
CA ILE A 44 -8.35 0.80 -5.94
C ILE A 44 -6.86 1.01 -5.66
N ALA A 45 -6.46 1.17 -4.41
CA ALA A 45 -5.05 1.28 -4.03
C ALA A 45 -4.26 0.03 -4.40
N TYR A 46 -4.81 -1.17 -4.20
CA TYR A 46 -4.21 -2.42 -4.64
C TYR A 46 -4.00 -2.46 -6.17
N CYS A 47 -5.01 -2.09 -6.96
CA CYS A 47 -4.87 -2.04 -8.42
C CYS A 47 -3.75 -1.08 -8.86
N LYS A 48 -3.64 0.08 -8.22
CA LYS A 48 -2.54 1.03 -8.48
C LYS A 48 -1.17 0.46 -8.11
N LEU A 49 -1.08 -0.31 -7.03
CA LEU A 49 0.16 -0.99 -6.64
C LEU A 49 0.57 -2.06 -7.66
N GLU A 50 -0.37 -2.85 -8.19
CA GLU A 50 -0.06 -3.84 -9.25
C GLU A 50 0.41 -3.14 -10.54
N LEU A 51 -0.21 -2.03 -10.93
CA LEU A 51 0.26 -1.22 -12.06
C LEU A 51 1.69 -0.70 -11.84
N LEU A 52 2.00 -0.21 -10.63
CA LEU A 52 3.34 0.25 -10.29
C LEU A 52 4.35 -0.90 -10.26
N LYS A 53 3.97 -2.08 -9.78
CA LYS A 53 4.81 -3.28 -9.78
C LYS A 53 5.23 -3.67 -11.19
N VAL A 54 4.30 -3.65 -12.15
CA VAL A 54 4.63 -3.89 -13.56
C VAL A 54 5.57 -2.82 -14.11
N LYS A 55 5.29 -1.54 -13.84
CA LYS A 55 6.11 -0.41 -14.35
C LYS A 55 7.51 -0.31 -13.76
N THR A 56 7.69 -0.74 -12.51
CA THR A 56 8.94 -0.55 -11.77
C THR A 56 9.71 -1.85 -11.54
N SER A 57 9.11 -2.99 -11.86
CA SER A 57 9.62 -4.32 -11.52
C SER A 57 9.89 -4.51 -10.02
N LEU A 58 9.25 -3.71 -9.16
CA LEU A 58 9.35 -3.79 -7.70
C LEU A 58 8.10 -4.43 -7.12
N ASN A 59 8.25 -5.24 -6.08
CA ASN A 59 7.10 -5.72 -5.31
C ASN A 59 6.47 -4.58 -4.48
N HIS A 60 5.25 -4.80 -4.00
CA HIS A 60 4.49 -3.77 -3.28
C HIS A 60 5.15 -3.26 -1.99
N PHE A 61 5.90 -4.12 -1.29
CA PHE A 61 6.63 -3.71 -0.09
C PHE A 61 7.79 -2.78 -0.44
N ALA A 62 8.54 -3.10 -1.49
CA ALA A 62 9.64 -2.27 -1.98
C ALA A 62 9.13 -0.90 -2.47
N ILE A 63 8.00 -0.87 -3.19
CA ILE A 63 7.35 0.39 -3.60
C ILE A 63 7.00 1.24 -2.38
N LYS A 64 6.30 0.65 -1.39
CA LYS A 64 5.91 1.35 -0.16
C LYS A 64 7.11 1.89 0.59
N GLN A 65 8.16 1.08 0.76
CA GLN A 65 9.39 1.48 1.47
C GLN A 65 10.12 2.62 0.74
N LYS A 66 10.21 2.55 -0.58
CA LYS A 66 10.86 3.58 -1.40
C LYS A 66 10.14 4.93 -1.28
N LEU A 67 8.81 4.93 -1.30
CA LEU A 67 8.01 6.13 -1.11
C LEU A 67 8.18 6.70 0.31
N LEU A 68 8.14 5.85 1.33
CA LEU A 68 8.31 6.27 2.73
C LEU A 68 9.68 6.88 2.99
N LEU A 69 10.75 6.27 2.49
CA LEU A 69 12.11 6.79 2.65
C LEU A 69 12.25 8.18 2.01
N LYS A 70 11.75 8.34 0.77
CA LYS A 70 11.76 9.63 0.08
C LYS A 70 10.96 10.69 0.85
N ALA A 71 9.78 10.34 1.34
CA ALA A 71 8.97 11.25 2.14
C ALA A 71 9.71 11.67 3.43
N ASN A 72 10.30 10.72 4.15
CA ASN A 72 11.03 11.01 5.39
C ASN A 72 12.23 11.93 5.18
N VAL A 73 13.01 11.72 4.12
CA VAL A 73 14.14 12.61 3.79
C VAL A 73 13.64 14.03 3.51
N LEU A 74 12.57 14.18 2.71
CA LEU A 74 11.98 15.48 2.42
C LEU A 74 11.46 16.18 3.69
N MET A 75 10.72 15.46 4.53
CA MET A 75 10.19 16.00 5.79
C MET A 75 11.31 16.38 6.76
N PHE A 76 12.39 15.60 6.81
CA PHE A 76 13.54 15.91 7.67
C PHE A 76 14.26 17.17 7.22
N ASN A 77 14.47 17.35 5.92
CA ASN A 77 15.08 18.56 5.37
C ASN A 77 14.23 19.80 5.69
N GLU A 78 12.91 19.71 5.50
CA GLU A 78 11.98 20.79 5.85
C GLU A 78 12.08 21.15 7.34
N LEU A 79 12.13 20.14 8.22
CA LEU A 79 12.31 20.34 9.65
C LEU A 79 13.61 21.07 10.00
N GLN A 80 14.71 20.82 9.30
CA GLN A 80 15.98 21.54 9.54
C GLN A 80 15.87 23.01 9.16
N ILE A 81 15.19 23.33 8.06
CA ILE A 81 14.97 24.71 7.63
C ILE A 81 14.16 25.47 8.69
N LEU A 82 13.08 24.88 9.19
CA LEU A 82 12.25 25.48 10.24
C LEU A 82 13.03 25.72 11.55
N LYS A 83 13.93 24.79 11.92
CA LYS A 83 14.79 24.95 13.10
C LYS A 83 15.84 26.04 12.94
N GLY A 84 16.38 26.22 11.74
CA GLY A 84 17.35 27.29 11.46
C GLY A 84 16.72 28.69 11.30
N ALA A 85 15.40 28.76 11.15
CA ALA A 85 14.63 30.01 11.06
C ALA A 85 14.18 30.57 12.42
N THR A 86 14.43 29.82 13.52
CA THR A 86 14.18 30.25 14.91
C THR A 86 15.50 30.66 15.55
#